data_AF-A0A969QSG8-F1
#
_entry.id   AF-A0A969QSG8-F1
#
_cell.length_a   1.000
_cell.length_b   1.000
_cell.length_c   1.000
_cell.angle_alpha   90.00
_cell.angle_beta   90.00
_cell.angle_gamma   90.00
#
_symmetry.space_group_name_H-M   'P 1'
#
loop_
_entity.id
_entity.type
_entity.pdbx_description
1 polymer ?
#
loop_
_entity_poly.entity_id
_entity_poly.type
_entity_poly.pdbx_seq_one_letter_code
_entity_poly.pdbx_strand_id
1 'polypeptide(L)'
;MQGARSAAQNGTNTNAAPTLLDIVEAYLYGYPLVLLDQTRASFVCQPDASINTLYQVREPPDDTFDTIVRPNVDTLYSSAFLDLEAGPVVLTVPLTDRRYQLVALFDAWSNNFASPRARAASSSSCAASSTPRQRV
;
A
#
# COMPACT_ATOMS: atom_id res chain seq x y z
N MET A 1 64.42 4.21 -12.32
CA MET A 1 63.25 4.83 -12.97
C MET A 1 62.53 3.71 -13.71
N GLN A 2 61.37 3.27 -13.22
CA GLN A 2 60.05 3.47 -13.89
C GLN A 2 60.07 3.01 -15.36
N GLY A 3 59.25 2.09 -15.83
CA GLY A 3 58.06 1.46 -15.28
C GLY A 3 57.34 0.75 -16.44
N ALA A 4 56.54 -0.27 -16.11
CA ALA A 4 55.38 -0.74 -16.87
C ALA A 4 54.91 -2.05 -16.22
N ARG A 5 54.28 -1.96 -15.05
CA ARG A 5 53.42 -3.06 -14.58
C ARG A 5 52.09 -2.87 -15.31
N SER A 6 51.85 -3.76 -16.27
CA SER A 6 50.56 -3.92 -16.94
C SER A 6 49.46 -4.02 -15.89
N ALA A 7 48.52 -3.07 -15.91
CA ALA A 7 47.32 -3.12 -15.11
C ALA A 7 46.44 -4.24 -15.67
N ALA A 8 46.50 -5.41 -15.04
CA ALA A 8 45.48 -6.43 -15.21
C ALA A 8 44.16 -5.86 -14.69
N GLN A 9 43.31 -5.39 -15.61
CA GLN A 9 41.90 -5.22 -15.35
C GLN A 9 41.30 -6.62 -15.11
N ASN A 10 41.34 -7.09 -13.88
CA ASN A 10 40.49 -8.22 -13.47
C ASN A 10 39.07 -7.68 -13.28
N GLY A 11 38.34 -7.58 -14.39
CA GLY A 11 36.89 -7.52 -14.36
C GLY A 11 36.36 -8.84 -13.83
N THR A 12 36.09 -8.91 -12.53
CA THR A 12 35.25 -9.98 -11.98
C THR A 12 33.81 -9.65 -12.34
N ASN A 13 33.36 -10.17 -13.49
CA ASN A 13 31.94 -10.35 -13.76
C ASN A 13 31.39 -11.36 -12.75
N THR A 14 31.05 -10.91 -11.55
CA THR A 14 30.55 -11.78 -10.48
C THR A 14 29.06 -12.01 -10.68
N ASN A 15 28.69 -12.75 -11.73
CA ASN A 15 27.41 -13.44 -11.79
C ASN A 15 27.55 -14.77 -11.04
N ALA A 16 27.75 -14.71 -9.72
CA ALA A 16 27.64 -15.90 -8.89
C ALA A 16 26.16 -16.32 -8.88
N ALA A 17 25.88 -17.61 -9.09
CA ALA A 17 24.51 -18.13 -8.99
C ALA A 17 23.97 -17.90 -7.56
N PRO A 18 22.68 -17.55 -7.41
CA PRO A 18 22.09 -17.34 -6.10
C PRO A 18 22.16 -18.62 -5.27
N THR A 19 22.50 -18.47 -4.00
CA THR A 19 22.50 -19.58 -3.04
C THR A 19 21.07 -19.91 -2.61
N LEU A 20 20.89 -21.05 -1.92
CA LEU A 20 19.57 -21.40 -1.35
C LEU A 20 19.05 -20.33 -0.37
N LEU A 21 19.94 -19.69 0.40
CA LEU A 21 19.54 -18.63 1.33
C LEU A 21 19.02 -17.40 0.56
N ASP A 22 19.72 -16.99 -0.50
CA ASP A 22 19.29 -15.86 -1.34
C ASP A 22 17.90 -16.11 -1.95
N ILE A 23 17.63 -17.34 -2.39
CA ILE A 23 16.33 -17.74 -2.94
C ILE A 23 15.24 -17.70 -1.87
N VAL A 24 15.51 -18.20 -0.66
CA VAL A 24 14.55 -18.21 0.45
C VAL A 24 14.25 -16.78 0.91
N GLU A 25 15.25 -15.92 1.03
CA GLU A 25 15.07 -14.52 1.39
C GLU A 25 14.25 -13.77 0.33
N ALA A 26 14.57 -13.96 -0.94
CA ALA A 26 13.80 -13.38 -2.05
C ALA A 26 12.35 -13.87 -2.06
N TYR A 27 12.12 -15.17 -1.79
CA TYR A 27 10.77 -15.72 -1.67
C TYR A 27 10.00 -15.08 -0.52
N LEU A 28 10.58 -15.02 0.68
CA LEU A 28 9.92 -14.43 1.85
C LEU A 28 9.61 -12.94 1.65
N TYR A 29 10.52 -12.20 1.03
CA TYR A 29 10.33 -10.78 0.71
C TYR A 29 9.26 -10.56 -0.36
N GLY A 30 9.19 -11.42 -1.37
CA GLY A 30 8.23 -11.33 -2.48
C GLY A 30 6.86 -11.92 -2.18
N TYR A 31 6.76 -12.81 -1.18
CA TYR A 31 5.52 -13.53 -0.88
C TYR A 31 4.30 -12.62 -0.60
N PRO A 32 4.42 -11.52 0.16
CA PRO A 32 3.29 -10.59 0.36
C PRO A 32 2.74 -10.01 -0.94
N LEU A 33 3.58 -9.78 -1.95
CA LEU A 33 3.13 -9.26 -3.25
C LEU A 33 2.25 -10.28 -3.99
N VAL A 34 2.60 -11.56 -3.91
CA VAL A 34 1.79 -12.65 -4.50
C VAL A 34 0.44 -12.74 -3.81
N LEU A 35 0.40 -12.66 -2.48
CA LEU A 35 -0.85 -12.66 -1.72
C LEU A 35 -1.71 -11.43 -2.02
N LEU A 36 -1.10 -10.25 -2.15
CA LEU A 36 -1.82 -9.04 -2.50
C LEU A 36 -2.42 -9.13 -3.91
N ASP A 37 -1.68 -9.66 -4.87
CA ASP A 37 -2.16 -9.88 -6.24
C ASP A 37 -3.38 -10.81 -6.26
N GLN A 38 -3.31 -11.92 -5.53
CA GLN A 38 -4.43 -12.84 -5.39
C GLN A 38 -5.63 -12.22 -4.65
N THR A 39 -5.38 -11.38 -3.64
CA THR A 39 -6.43 -10.63 -2.95
C THR A 39 -7.09 -9.61 -3.89
N ARG A 40 -6.29 -8.90 -4.71
CA ARG A 40 -6.79 -7.96 -5.73
C ARG A 40 -7.65 -8.69 -6.77
N ALA A 41 -7.18 -9.83 -7.27
CA ALA A 41 -7.91 -10.63 -8.24
C ALA A 41 -9.26 -11.09 -7.68
N SER A 42 -9.31 -11.59 -6.45
CA SER A 42 -10.56 -11.95 -5.78
C SER A 42 -11.46 -10.73 -5.53
N PHE A 43 -10.88 -9.57 -5.22
CA PHE A 43 -11.63 -8.33 -4.99
C PHE A 43 -12.38 -7.87 -6.24
N VAL A 44 -11.73 -7.85 -7.41
CA VAL A 44 -12.37 -7.41 -8.67
C VAL A 44 -13.40 -8.41 -9.22
N CYS A 45 -13.47 -9.62 -8.65
CA CYS A 45 -14.54 -10.58 -8.93
C CYS A 45 -15.82 -10.28 -8.14
N GLN A 46 -15.78 -9.38 -7.14
CA GLN A 46 -16.98 -8.98 -6.41
C GLN A 46 -17.88 -8.12 -7.31
N PRO A 47 -19.22 -8.26 -7.19
CA PRO A 47 -20.15 -7.37 -7.87
C PRO A 47 -19.85 -5.91 -7.54
N ASP A 48 -19.85 -5.05 -8.56
CA ASP A 48 -19.59 -3.60 -8.44
C ASP A 48 -18.20 -3.19 -7.93
N ALA A 49 -17.29 -4.15 -7.69
CA ALA A 49 -15.90 -3.85 -7.37
C ALA A 49 -15.09 -3.62 -8.65
N SER A 50 -14.35 -2.51 -8.68
CA SER A 50 -13.41 -2.19 -9.76
C SER A 50 -12.18 -1.46 -9.22
N ILE A 51 -11.09 -1.49 -9.99
CA ILE A 51 -9.90 -0.72 -9.66
C ILE A 51 -10.23 0.77 -9.70
N ASN A 52 -9.64 1.54 -8.77
CA ASN A 52 -9.88 2.97 -8.58
C ASN A 52 -11.32 3.34 -8.18
N THR A 53 -12.13 2.38 -7.73
CA THR A 53 -13.49 2.60 -7.22
C THR A 53 -13.62 2.06 -5.81
N LEU A 54 -14.32 2.80 -4.93
CA LEU A 54 -14.64 2.33 -3.58
C LEU A 54 -15.75 1.27 -3.63
N TYR A 55 -15.42 0.07 -3.20
CA TYR A 55 -16.38 -0.99 -2.88
C TYR A 55 -16.86 -0.82 -1.44
N GLN A 56 -18.18 -0.85 -1.23
CA GLN A 56 -18.80 -0.54 0.06
C GLN A 56 -19.59 -1.73 0.58
N VAL A 57 -19.17 -2.28 1.72
CA VAL A 57 -19.96 -3.27 2.45
C VAL A 57 -20.94 -2.52 3.36
N ARG A 58 -22.24 -2.60 3.04
CA ARG A 58 -23.29 -1.79 3.69
C ARG A 58 -23.91 -2.44 4.93
N GLU A 59 -23.62 -3.72 5.14
CA GLU A 59 -24.14 -4.49 6.26
C GLU A 59 -22.98 -4.92 7.16
N PRO A 60 -23.14 -4.90 8.48
CA PRO A 60 -22.17 -5.50 9.38
C PRO A 60 -22.02 -6.99 9.08
N PRO A 61 -20.82 -7.54 9.28
CA PRO A 61 -20.58 -8.97 9.10
C PRO A 61 -21.44 -9.79 10.07
N ASP A 62 -22.11 -10.83 9.54
CA ASP A 62 -22.90 -11.78 10.31
C ASP A 62 -22.08 -13.06 10.64
N ASP A 63 -22.73 -14.08 11.19
CA ASP A 63 -22.09 -15.35 11.56
C ASP A 63 -21.66 -16.19 10.35
N THR A 64 -22.07 -15.81 9.15
CA THR A 64 -21.68 -16.46 7.88
C THR A 64 -20.56 -15.72 7.15
N PHE A 65 -20.17 -14.53 7.60
CA PHE A 65 -19.15 -13.71 6.95
C PHE A 65 -17.72 -14.26 7.15
N ASP A 66 -17.12 -14.76 6.07
CA ASP A 66 -15.79 -15.38 6.06
C ASP A 66 -14.76 -14.66 5.17
N THR A 67 -15.12 -13.52 4.57
CA THR A 67 -14.29 -12.82 3.58
C THR A 67 -13.00 -12.25 4.17
N ILE A 68 -12.98 -11.95 5.47
CA ILE A 68 -11.77 -11.55 6.19
C ILE A 68 -11.62 -12.33 7.49
N VAL A 69 -10.39 -12.56 7.91
CA VAL A 69 -10.10 -13.21 9.19
C VAL A 69 -10.49 -12.26 10.33
N ARG A 70 -11.41 -12.71 11.19
CA ARG A 70 -11.87 -11.98 12.39
C ARG A 70 -12.43 -10.58 12.05
N PRO A 71 -13.59 -10.52 11.38
CA PRO A 71 -14.22 -9.25 11.08
C PRO A 71 -14.59 -8.48 12.35
N ASN A 72 -14.56 -7.16 12.28
CA ASN A 72 -15.10 -6.32 13.33
C ASN A 72 -16.59 -6.06 13.09
N VAL A 73 -17.44 -6.64 13.93
CA VAL A 73 -18.92 -6.53 13.85
C VAL A 73 -19.45 -5.12 14.13
N ASP A 74 -18.62 -4.22 14.67
CA ASP A 74 -19.02 -2.86 15.03
C ASP A 74 -18.75 -1.84 13.91
N THR A 75 -18.08 -2.24 12.82
CA THR A 75 -17.62 -1.31 11.77
C THR A 75 -18.03 -1.75 10.37
N LEU A 76 -18.52 -0.79 9.59
CA LEU A 76 -18.71 -0.96 8.14
C LEU A 76 -17.39 -0.71 7.42
N TYR A 77 -17.17 -1.44 6.33
CA TYR A 77 -15.93 -1.36 5.55
C TYR A 77 -16.18 -0.75 4.18
N SER A 78 -15.25 0.09 3.74
CA SER A 78 -15.13 0.52 2.36
C SER A 78 -13.67 0.34 1.93
N SER A 79 -13.45 -0.33 0.82
CA SER A 79 -12.12 -0.70 0.33
C SER A 79 -12.00 -0.40 -1.16
N ALA A 80 -10.77 -0.14 -1.61
CA ALA A 80 -10.45 0.05 -3.01
C ALA A 80 -9.01 -0.41 -3.25
N PHE A 81 -8.79 -1.07 -4.39
CA PHE A 81 -7.46 -1.19 -4.97
C PHE A 81 -7.22 0.00 -5.88
N LEU A 82 -6.11 0.70 -5.66
CA LEU A 82 -5.75 1.88 -6.43
C LEU A 82 -4.63 1.56 -7.41
N ASP A 83 -4.83 1.90 -8.67
CA ASP A 83 -3.79 1.92 -9.69
C ASP A 83 -3.31 3.36 -9.87
N LEU A 84 -2.02 3.56 -9.60
CA LEU A 84 -1.34 4.84 -9.62
C LEU A 84 -0.39 4.98 -10.82
N GLU A 85 -0.41 4.06 -11.79
CA GLU A 85 0.44 4.10 -12.99
C GLU A 85 0.21 5.40 -13.79
N ALA A 86 -1.06 5.81 -13.91
CA ALA A 86 -1.44 7.04 -14.61
C ALA A 86 -1.18 8.33 -13.80
N GLY A 87 -0.85 8.22 -12.51
CA GLY A 87 -0.59 9.35 -11.63
C GLY A 87 -1.37 9.31 -10.30
N PRO A 88 -1.36 10.43 -9.55
CA PRO A 88 -1.95 10.49 -8.22
C PRO A 88 -3.49 10.47 -8.24
N VAL A 89 -4.08 9.79 -7.26
CA VAL A 89 -5.53 9.75 -7.02
C VAL A 89 -5.89 10.62 -5.81
N VAL A 90 -7.02 11.32 -5.88
CA VAL A 90 -7.53 12.14 -4.78
C VAL A 90 -8.58 11.38 -3.99
N LEU A 91 -8.28 11.09 -2.71
CA LEU A 91 -9.23 10.52 -1.77
C LEU A 91 -9.91 11.64 -0.95
N THR A 92 -11.22 11.79 -1.13
CA THR A 92 -12.02 12.72 -0.32
C THR A 92 -12.66 11.96 0.85
N VAL A 93 -12.33 12.39 2.06
CA VAL A 93 -12.86 11.80 3.30
C VAL A 93 -13.81 12.79 3.95
N PRO A 94 -15.13 12.52 3.99
CA PRO A 94 -16.09 13.42 4.60
C PRO A 94 -15.90 13.46 6.12
N LEU A 95 -16.21 14.60 6.73
CA LEU A 95 -16.28 14.74 8.18
C LEU A 95 -17.41 13.88 8.74
N THR A 96 -17.12 13.17 9.83
CA THR A 96 -18.11 12.41 10.60
C THR A 96 -18.28 13.06 11.97
N ASP A 97 -19.52 13.35 12.35
CA ASP A 97 -19.79 14.10 13.59
C ASP A 97 -19.56 13.25 14.84
N ARG A 98 -20.21 12.08 14.88
CA ARG A 98 -20.31 11.21 16.08
C ARG A 98 -19.92 9.77 15.83
N ARG A 99 -19.43 9.45 14.63
CA ARG A 99 -19.06 8.09 14.23
C ARG A 99 -17.55 7.96 14.13
N TYR A 100 -17.04 6.88 14.71
CA TYR A 100 -15.64 6.48 14.52
C TYR A 100 -15.38 6.22 13.04
N GLN A 101 -14.30 6.81 12.50
CA GLN A 101 -13.85 6.65 11.13
C GLN A 101 -12.33 6.47 11.15
N LEU A 102 -11.86 5.43 10.48
CA LEU A 102 -10.45 5.17 10.22
C LEU A 102 -10.26 5.03 8.71
N VAL A 103 -9.32 5.80 8.16
CA VAL A 103 -8.79 5.56 6.83
C VAL A 103 -7.41 4.95 7.00
N ALA A 104 -7.17 3.81 6.39
CA ALA A 104 -5.87 3.14 6.42
C ALA A 104 -5.39 2.96 4.97
N LEU A 105 -4.19 3.46 4.69
CA LEU A 105 -3.56 3.36 3.38
C LEU A 105 -2.42 2.35 3.46
N PHE A 106 -2.47 1.35 2.57
CA PHE A 106 -1.52 0.25 2.53
C PHE A 106 -0.71 0.29 1.25
N ASP A 107 0.58 -0.07 1.34
CA ASP A 107 1.43 -0.32 0.18
C ASP A 107 1.29 -1.77 -0.31
N ALA A 108 2.03 -2.11 -1.37
CA ALA A 108 1.98 -3.44 -1.98
C ALA A 108 2.45 -4.57 -1.04
N TRP A 109 3.26 -4.25 -0.03
CA TRP A 109 3.74 -5.20 0.99
C TRP A 109 2.83 -5.25 2.22
N SER A 110 1.63 -4.67 2.13
CA SER A 110 0.65 -4.57 3.22
C SER A 110 1.10 -3.70 4.41
N ASN A 111 2.09 -2.81 4.23
CA ASN A 111 2.46 -1.85 5.27
C ASN A 111 1.45 -0.71 5.32
N ASN A 112 0.96 -0.37 6.51
CA ASN A 112 0.17 0.84 6.71
C ASN A 112 1.09 2.07 6.80
N PHE A 113 1.20 2.83 5.72
CA PHE A 113 2.11 3.97 5.66
C PHE A 113 1.44 5.29 6.06
N ALA A 114 0.10 5.36 6.06
CA ALA A 114 -0.63 6.56 6.42
C ALA A 114 -2.08 6.27 6.87
N SER A 115 -2.53 7.03 7.86
CA SER A 115 -3.90 6.99 8.38
C SER A 115 -4.53 8.39 8.46
N PRO A 116 -4.83 9.03 7.31
CA PRO A 116 -5.37 10.37 7.28
C PRO A 116 -6.75 10.44 7.94
N ARG A 117 -7.04 11.52 8.65
CA ARG A 117 -8.34 11.78 9.25
C ARG A 117 -8.98 13.00 8.60
N ALA A 118 -10.30 12.97 8.43
CA ALA A 118 -11.06 14.15 8.07
C ALA A 118 -10.77 15.28 9.08
N ARG A 119 -10.23 16.40 8.60
CA ARG A 119 -10.00 17.59 9.42
C ARG A 119 -11.17 18.54 9.22
N ALA A 120 -11.72 19.05 10.33
CA ALA A 120 -12.64 20.16 10.27
C ALA A 120 -11.89 21.32 9.60
N ALA A 121 -12.46 21.90 8.55
CA ALA A 121 -11.94 23.16 8.03
C ALA A 121 -12.03 24.16 9.19
N SER A 122 -10.90 24.57 9.75
CA SER A 122 -10.90 25.75 10.61
C SER A 122 -11.42 26.87 9.73
N SER A 123 -12.52 27.51 10.12
CA SER A 123 -13.00 28.72 9.47
C SER A 123 -12.00 29.84 9.74
N SER A 124 -10.90 29.83 8.99
CA SER A 124 -9.93 30.90 8.87
C SER A 124 -9.47 30.88 7.43
N SER A 125 -10.19 31.64 6.61
CA SER A 125 -9.80 31.93 5.24
C SER A 125 -8.42 32.61 5.23
N CYS A 126 -7.40 31.93 4.75
CA CYS A 126 -6.40 32.46 3.82
C CYS A 126 -5.45 31.33 3.46
N ALA A 127 -5.34 31.02 2.17
CA ALA A 127 -4.36 30.08 1.67
C ALA A 127 -2.94 30.61 1.99
N ALA A 128 -2.17 29.88 2.77
CA ALA A 128 -0.73 30.04 2.86
C ALA A 128 -0.10 28.70 2.50
N SER A 129 0.56 28.65 1.35
CA SER A 129 1.40 27.53 0.95
C SER A 129 2.50 27.32 1.99
N SER A 130 2.47 26.19 2.69
CA SER A 130 3.62 25.76 3.47
C SER A 130 3.87 24.29 3.19
N THR A 131 4.80 24.04 2.27
CA THR A 131 5.43 22.75 2.05
C THR A 131 5.99 22.23 3.39
N PRO A 132 5.59 21.05 3.89
CA PRO A 132 6.33 20.43 4.97
C PRO A 132 7.47 19.60 4.36
N ARG A 133 8.69 20.14 4.44
CA ARG A 133 9.92 19.32 4.44
C ARG A 133 9.81 18.34 5.60
N GLN A 134 9.64 17.04 5.34
CA GLN A 134 9.98 16.03 6.33
C GLN A 134 11.47 15.73 6.25
N ARG A 135 12.14 15.99 7.37
CA ARG A 135 13.45 15.50 7.82
C ARG A 135 13.12 15.04 9.25
N VAL A 136 13.35 13.83 9.71
CA VAL A 136 14.45 12.86 9.57
C VAL A 136 13.87 11.48 9.27
#